data_AF-A0A851LHY4-F1
#
_entry.id   AF-A0A851LHY4-F1
#
_cell.length_a   1.000
_cell.length_b   1.000
_cell.length_c   1.000
_cell.angle_alpha   90.00
_cell.angle_beta   90.00
_cell.angle_gamma   90.00
#
_symmetry.space_group_name_H-M   'P 1'
#
loop_
_entity.id
_entity.type
_entity.pdbx_description
1 polymer ?
#
loop_
_entity_poly.entity_id
_entity_poly.type
_entity_poly.pdbx_seq_one_letter_code
_entity_poly.pdbx_strand_id
1 'polypeptide(L)'
;SVLSRYENQITILSDYLEEFPDTDEPVWILGRQHHLNTDKSKLLLDISARLWFTYRRKFSPIGGTGPSSDAGWGCMLRCGQMMLAQALICRHLGRGEYYSLWSFFFSCVCVFSLIKTAQMGVGEGKSIGEWFGPNTVAQVLKKLALFDEWNSLAVYVSMDNTVVIEDIKKMCWCPPQGSSAAHSSAHVHRSALGRNKNAAGFCTGWKPLLLIIPLRLGINHINPVYIDAFKECFKMPQSLGALGGKPNNAYYFIGFLGNELIYLDPHTTQSFVDSEENGTVDDQSFHCQQAPHRMKIMNLDPSVALGFFCKEECDFDNWCSLVQKVII
;
A
#
# COMPACT_ATOMS: atom_id res chain seq x y z
N SER A 1 -14.36 -1.17 -25.12
CA SER A 1 -14.68 -1.77 -23.80
C SER A 1 -13.49 -1.57 -22.88
N VAL A 2 -13.63 -1.79 -21.57
CA VAL A 2 -12.49 -1.88 -20.62
C VAL A 2 -11.42 -2.81 -21.24
N LEU A 3 -11.81 -4.02 -21.65
CA LEU A 3 -10.98 -5.01 -22.35
C LEU A 3 -10.20 -4.48 -23.58
N SER A 4 -10.81 -3.67 -24.46
CA SER A 4 -10.12 -3.14 -25.65
C SER A 4 -9.06 -2.07 -25.33
N ARG A 5 -9.11 -1.43 -24.14
CA ARG A 5 -8.02 -0.56 -23.66
C ARG A 5 -6.82 -1.38 -23.17
N TYR A 6 -7.06 -2.59 -22.66
CA TYR A 6 -6.01 -3.48 -22.13
C TYR A 6 -5.30 -4.28 -23.23
N GLU A 7 -5.98 -4.65 -24.32
CA GLU A 7 -5.33 -5.26 -25.49
C GLU A 7 -4.25 -4.34 -26.10
N ASN A 8 -4.52 -3.02 -26.19
CA ASN A 8 -3.51 -2.04 -26.58
C ASN A 8 -2.40 -1.86 -25.54
N GLN A 9 -2.73 -2.02 -24.24
CA GLN A 9 -1.73 -2.03 -23.18
C GLN A 9 -0.78 -3.21 -23.33
N ILE A 10 -1.27 -4.42 -23.66
CA ILE A 10 -0.41 -5.61 -23.86
C ILE A 10 0.63 -5.38 -24.96
N THR A 11 0.29 -4.70 -26.06
CA THR A 11 1.23 -4.36 -27.15
C THR A 11 2.24 -3.29 -26.75
N ILE A 12 1.88 -2.34 -25.88
CA ILE A 12 2.83 -1.36 -25.33
C ILE A 12 3.72 -2.01 -24.27
N LEU A 13 3.15 -2.93 -23.48
CA LEU A 13 3.85 -3.72 -22.49
C LEU A 13 4.84 -4.70 -23.12
N SER A 14 4.65 -5.10 -24.38
CA SER A 14 5.60 -5.97 -25.08
C SER A 14 6.94 -5.32 -25.39
N ASP A 15 6.99 -4.01 -25.61
CA ASP A 15 8.27 -3.31 -25.86
C ASP A 15 9.12 -3.19 -24.58
N TYR A 16 8.48 -3.10 -23.41
CA TYR A 16 9.16 -3.13 -22.10
C TYR A 16 9.69 -4.52 -21.72
N LEU A 17 9.31 -5.57 -22.46
CA LEU A 17 9.80 -6.92 -22.22
C LEU A 17 11.31 -7.04 -22.51
N GLU A 18 11.88 -6.22 -23.39
CA GLU A 18 13.30 -6.31 -23.76
C GLU A 18 14.26 -5.90 -22.63
N GLU A 19 13.77 -5.24 -21.57
CA GLU A 19 14.62 -4.77 -20.49
C GLU A 19 14.94 -5.83 -19.42
N PHE A 20 14.12 -6.89 -19.29
CA PHE A 20 14.40 -7.97 -18.32
C PHE A 20 15.51 -8.89 -18.83
N PRO A 21 16.45 -9.31 -17.94
CA PRO A 21 17.50 -10.24 -18.32
C PRO A 21 16.89 -11.59 -18.68
N ASP A 22 17.50 -12.26 -19.65
CA ASP A 22 17.20 -13.65 -19.97
C ASP A 22 17.77 -14.54 -18.86
N THR A 23 16.91 -15.05 -17.99
CA THR A 23 17.29 -15.85 -16.81
C THR A 23 16.16 -16.80 -16.39
N ASP A 24 16.54 -17.97 -15.90
CA ASP A 24 15.62 -18.95 -15.30
C ASP A 24 15.28 -18.63 -13.83
N GLU A 25 15.90 -17.59 -13.27
CA GLU A 25 15.60 -17.16 -11.90
C GLU A 25 14.15 -16.66 -11.77
N PRO A 26 13.41 -17.10 -10.74
CA PRO A 26 12.04 -16.66 -10.55
C PRO A 26 11.96 -15.21 -10.09
N VAL A 27 10.99 -14.47 -10.64
CA VAL A 27 10.62 -13.13 -10.19
C VAL A 27 9.55 -13.27 -9.10
N TRP A 28 9.74 -12.59 -7.98
CA TRP A 28 8.75 -12.55 -6.90
C TRP A 28 8.13 -11.17 -6.81
N ILE A 29 6.81 -11.08 -6.87
CA ILE A 29 6.02 -9.84 -6.67
C ILE A 29 4.97 -10.09 -5.59
N LEU A 30 5.13 -9.48 -4.42
CA LEU A 30 4.15 -9.47 -3.32
C LEU A 30 3.50 -10.86 -3.08
N GLY A 31 4.31 -11.86 -2.75
CA GLY A 31 3.88 -13.23 -2.46
C GLY A 31 3.61 -14.12 -3.68
N ARG A 32 3.77 -13.61 -4.91
CA ARG A 32 3.58 -14.39 -6.15
C ARG A 32 4.87 -14.59 -6.91
N GLN A 33 5.10 -15.84 -7.31
CA GLN A 33 6.20 -16.23 -8.17
C GLN A 33 5.78 -16.15 -9.64
N HIS A 34 6.66 -15.61 -10.48
CA HIS A 34 6.52 -15.55 -11.93
C HIS A 34 7.80 -16.06 -12.58
N HIS A 35 7.68 -16.76 -13.71
CA HIS A 35 8.83 -17.18 -14.52
C HIS A 35 8.86 -16.34 -15.81
N LEU A 36 10.00 -15.71 -16.09
CA LEU A 36 10.13 -14.79 -17.23
C LEU A 36 9.87 -15.48 -18.58
N ASN A 37 10.23 -16.76 -18.70
CA ASN A 37 10.11 -17.52 -19.94
C ASN A 37 8.66 -17.87 -20.30
N THR A 38 7.79 -18.07 -19.31
CA THR A 38 6.40 -18.56 -19.50
C THR A 38 5.33 -17.53 -19.15
N ASP A 39 5.61 -16.64 -18.20
CA ASP A 39 4.60 -15.81 -17.55
C ASP A 39 4.89 -14.30 -17.68
N LYS A 40 5.70 -13.89 -18.64
CA LYS A 40 6.14 -12.50 -18.80
C LYS A 40 4.99 -11.48 -18.86
N SER A 41 3.94 -11.77 -19.64
CA SER A 41 2.75 -10.91 -19.71
C SER A 41 1.98 -10.88 -18.38
N LYS A 42 1.95 -11.98 -17.62
CA LYS A 42 1.30 -12.02 -16.29
C LYS A 42 2.08 -11.22 -15.27
N LEU A 43 3.42 -11.27 -15.31
CA LEU A 43 4.28 -10.44 -14.46
C LEU A 43 4.01 -8.96 -14.71
N LEU A 44 3.99 -8.55 -15.96
CA LEU A 44 3.76 -7.16 -16.32
C LEU A 44 2.35 -6.68 -15.95
N LEU A 45 1.32 -7.51 -16.16
CA LEU A 45 -0.04 -7.24 -15.69
C LEU A 45 -0.11 -7.14 -14.17
N ASP A 46 0.63 -7.99 -13.45
CA ASP A 46 0.67 -7.95 -11.98
C ASP A 46 1.27 -6.63 -11.49
N ILE A 47 2.33 -6.13 -12.12
CA ILE A 47 2.98 -4.87 -11.76
C ILE A 47 2.12 -3.66 -12.17
N SER A 48 1.60 -3.62 -13.40
CA SER A 48 0.80 -2.48 -13.89
C SER A 48 -0.55 -2.35 -13.19
N ALA A 49 -1.09 -3.46 -12.67
CA ALA A 49 -2.30 -3.46 -11.86
C ALA A 49 -2.11 -2.83 -10.47
N ARG A 50 -0.88 -2.59 -10.01
CA ARG A 50 -0.64 -1.87 -8.74
C ARG A 50 -1.04 -0.41 -8.90
N LEU A 51 -1.70 0.13 -7.87
CA LEU A 51 -1.92 1.57 -7.78
C LEU A 51 -0.60 2.29 -7.57
N TRP A 52 -0.28 3.17 -8.51
CA TRP A 52 0.94 3.95 -8.57
C TRP A 52 0.63 5.40 -8.21
N PHE A 53 1.15 5.85 -7.07
CA PHE A 53 1.03 7.24 -6.64
C PHE A 53 2.36 7.95 -6.85
N THR A 54 2.30 9.05 -7.59
CA THR A 54 3.44 9.90 -7.95
C THR A 54 3.26 11.30 -7.39
N TYR A 55 4.28 12.14 -7.54
CA TYR A 55 4.14 13.57 -7.28
C TYR A 55 2.98 14.16 -8.07
N ARG A 56 2.23 15.05 -7.42
CA ARG A 56 1.15 15.82 -8.03
C ARG A 56 1.42 17.31 -7.93
N ARG A 57 0.83 18.06 -8.84
CA ARG A 57 0.82 19.53 -8.84
C ARG A 57 -0.58 20.04 -9.13
N LYS A 58 -0.83 21.29 -8.75
CA LYS A 58 -2.11 21.99 -8.94
C LYS A 58 -3.26 21.38 -8.12
N PHE A 59 -2.96 20.71 -7.00
CA PHE A 59 -3.98 20.40 -6.00
C PHE A 59 -4.21 21.61 -5.08
N SER A 60 -5.35 21.63 -4.38
CA SER A 60 -5.67 22.71 -3.42
C SER A 60 -4.56 22.90 -2.37
N PRO A 61 -4.08 24.13 -2.12
CA PRO A 61 -3.02 24.39 -1.17
C PRO A 61 -3.25 23.73 0.20
N ILE A 62 -2.24 23.02 0.71
CA ILE A 62 -2.35 22.31 2.00
C ILE A 62 -2.53 23.36 3.11
N GLY A 63 -3.63 23.28 3.87
CA GLY A 63 -3.94 24.27 4.90
C GLY A 63 -4.26 25.67 4.34
N GLY A 64 -4.64 25.79 3.07
CA GLY A 64 -5.04 27.03 2.41
C GLY A 64 -3.88 27.91 1.92
N THR A 65 -2.69 27.81 2.53
CA THR A 65 -1.51 28.63 2.18
C THR A 65 -0.24 27.81 1.93
N GLY A 66 -0.25 26.51 2.23
CA GLY A 66 0.88 25.62 2.03
C GLY A 66 1.10 25.22 0.56
N PRO A 67 1.98 24.23 0.32
CA PRO A 67 2.30 23.77 -1.03
C PRO A 67 1.08 23.30 -1.81
N SER A 68 1.06 23.56 -3.12
CA SER A 68 0.12 23.02 -4.11
C SER A 68 0.77 21.97 -5.03
N SER A 69 1.97 21.53 -4.66
CA SER A 69 2.69 20.39 -5.22
C SER A 69 3.52 19.70 -4.14
N ASP A 70 3.65 18.39 -4.24
CA ASP A 70 4.51 17.58 -3.38
C ASP A 70 5.83 17.17 -4.00
N ALA A 71 6.12 17.67 -5.21
CA ALA A 71 7.37 17.44 -5.89
C ALA A 71 8.55 17.86 -5.01
N GLY A 72 9.51 16.94 -4.86
CA GLY A 72 10.73 17.17 -4.09
C GLY A 72 10.64 16.85 -2.59
N TRP A 73 9.45 16.57 -2.03
CA TRP A 73 9.33 16.25 -0.59
C TRP A 73 8.36 15.13 -0.25
N GLY A 74 7.35 14.89 -1.08
CA GLY A 74 6.27 13.94 -0.79
C GLY A 74 6.57 12.46 -1.06
N CYS A 75 7.78 12.07 -1.50
CA CYS A 75 7.99 10.73 -2.06
C CYS A 75 7.69 9.60 -1.07
N MET A 76 8.07 9.74 0.21
CA MET A 76 7.75 8.73 1.22
C MET A 76 6.24 8.67 1.51
N LEU A 77 5.54 9.81 1.46
CA LEU A 77 4.09 9.85 1.63
C LEU A 77 3.41 9.08 0.47
N ARG A 78 3.89 9.26 -0.76
CA ARG A 78 3.42 8.50 -1.94
C ARG A 78 3.70 7.00 -1.82
N CYS A 79 4.86 6.62 -1.31
CA CYS A 79 5.17 5.20 -1.06
C CYS A 79 4.23 4.60 -0.01
N GLY A 80 3.96 5.33 1.08
CA GLY A 80 2.95 4.93 2.07
C GLY A 80 1.54 4.79 1.48
N GLN A 81 1.14 5.71 0.59
CA GLN A 81 -0.13 5.58 -0.14
C GLN A 81 -0.18 4.31 -1.01
N MET A 82 0.91 3.97 -1.71
CA MET A 82 0.96 2.76 -2.54
C MET A 82 0.85 1.47 -1.71
N MET A 83 1.57 1.38 -0.59
CA MET A 83 1.49 0.21 0.31
C MET A 83 0.09 0.06 0.92
N LEU A 84 -0.50 1.15 1.41
CA LEU A 84 -1.85 1.12 1.96
C LEU A 84 -2.89 0.77 0.89
N ALA A 85 -2.78 1.37 -0.29
CA ALA A 85 -3.68 1.07 -1.40
C ALA A 85 -3.60 -0.40 -1.80
N GLN A 86 -2.40 -0.99 -1.79
CA GLN A 86 -2.23 -2.42 -1.99
C GLN A 86 -2.95 -3.24 -0.90
N ALA A 87 -2.86 -2.85 0.37
CA ALA A 87 -3.60 -3.50 1.45
C ALA A 87 -5.12 -3.41 1.26
N LEU A 88 -5.62 -2.25 0.84
CA LEU A 88 -7.03 -2.03 0.54
C LEU A 88 -7.51 -2.85 -0.67
N ILE A 89 -6.67 -3.02 -1.70
CA ILE A 89 -6.94 -3.95 -2.81
C ILE A 89 -7.06 -5.37 -2.28
N CYS A 90 -6.09 -5.83 -1.49
CA CYS A 90 -6.14 -7.16 -0.89
C CYS A 90 -7.39 -7.37 -0.01
N ARG A 91 -7.84 -6.34 0.71
CA ARG A 91 -9.06 -6.38 1.51
C ARG A 91 -10.31 -6.63 0.66
N HIS A 92 -10.52 -5.77 -0.35
CA HIS A 92 -11.79 -5.67 -1.07
C HIS A 92 -11.88 -6.55 -2.32
N LEU A 93 -10.76 -6.69 -3.03
CA LEU A 93 -10.69 -7.41 -4.32
C LEU A 93 -9.82 -8.67 -4.23
N GLY A 94 -9.04 -8.82 -3.14
CA GLY A 94 -8.06 -9.88 -3.02
C GLY A 94 -6.80 -9.64 -3.87
N ARG A 95 -5.83 -10.56 -3.77
CA ARG A 95 -4.55 -10.47 -4.48
C ARG A 95 -4.65 -10.86 -5.97
N GLY A 96 -5.84 -11.21 -6.49
CA GLY A 96 -6.03 -11.77 -7.84
C GLY A 96 -6.96 -11.01 -8.79
N GLU A 97 -7.86 -10.16 -8.27
CA GLU A 97 -8.90 -9.53 -9.09
C GLU A 97 -8.61 -8.02 -9.19
N TYR A 98 -8.31 -7.56 -10.41
CA TYR A 98 -7.74 -6.21 -10.63
C TYR A 98 -8.61 -5.31 -11.51
N TYR A 99 -9.65 -5.86 -12.13
CA TYR A 99 -10.25 -5.29 -13.34
C TYR A 99 -11.56 -4.53 -13.11
N SER A 100 -12.02 -4.42 -11.87
CA SER A 100 -13.27 -3.76 -11.54
C SER A 100 -13.11 -2.90 -10.29
N LEU A 101 -13.31 -1.59 -10.48
CA LEU A 101 -13.72 -0.59 -9.48
C LEU A 101 -12.64 0.40 -9.00
N TRP A 102 -12.17 1.27 -9.91
CA TRP A 102 -11.42 2.46 -9.51
C TRP A 102 -12.29 3.54 -8.83
N SER A 103 -13.56 3.69 -9.25
CA SER A 103 -14.51 4.61 -8.60
C SER A 103 -14.77 4.28 -7.12
N PHE A 104 -14.54 3.02 -6.71
CA PHE A 104 -14.61 2.58 -5.32
C PHE A 104 -13.38 3.03 -4.50
N PHE A 105 -12.20 3.09 -5.14
CA PHE A 105 -10.93 3.41 -4.48
C PHE A 105 -10.72 4.91 -4.23
N PHE A 106 -11.19 5.80 -5.11
CA PHE A 106 -10.98 7.23 -4.93
C PHE A 106 -11.62 7.76 -3.63
N SER A 107 -12.81 7.26 -3.28
CA SER A 107 -13.47 7.59 -2.01
C SER A 107 -12.72 7.01 -0.79
N CYS A 108 -12.25 5.76 -0.87
CA CYS A 108 -11.51 5.07 0.19
C CYS A 108 -10.13 5.69 0.48
N VAL A 109 -9.39 6.09 -0.56
CA VAL A 109 -8.03 6.65 -0.42
C VAL A 109 -8.06 8.14 -0.07
N CYS A 110 -9.21 8.82 -0.17
CA CYS A 110 -9.34 10.23 0.20
C CYS A 110 -9.04 10.50 1.70
N VAL A 111 -9.31 9.53 2.59
CA VAL A 111 -8.88 9.59 4.00
C VAL A 111 -7.35 9.63 4.12
N PHE A 112 -6.67 9.00 3.18
CA PHE A 112 -5.21 8.92 3.10
C PHE A 112 -4.63 9.81 1.99
N SER A 113 -5.38 10.85 1.59
CA SER A 113 -4.91 11.82 0.62
C SER A 113 -3.61 12.46 1.12
N LEU A 114 -2.75 12.87 0.18
CA LEU A 114 -1.49 13.54 0.49
C LEU A 114 -1.69 14.69 1.48
N ILE A 115 -2.75 15.48 1.32
CA ILE A 115 -3.08 16.62 2.18
C ILE A 115 -3.28 16.16 3.63
N LYS A 116 -4.10 15.13 3.85
CA LYS A 116 -4.36 14.58 5.20
C LYS A 116 -3.12 13.93 5.80
N THR A 117 -2.34 13.21 4.98
CA THR A 117 -1.06 12.61 5.42
C THR A 117 -0.05 13.68 5.85
N ALA A 118 0.10 14.76 5.08
CA ALA A 118 0.98 15.87 5.44
C ALA A 118 0.49 16.61 6.70
N GLN A 119 -0.82 16.86 6.82
CA GLN A 119 -1.41 17.50 8.00
C GLN A 119 -1.27 16.64 9.27
N MET A 120 -1.51 15.33 9.16
CA MET A 120 -1.35 14.39 10.27
C MET A 120 0.12 14.26 10.72
N GLY A 121 1.07 14.40 9.78
CA GLY A 121 2.51 14.42 10.09
C GLY A 121 2.94 15.57 11.01
N VAL A 122 2.20 16.68 11.06
CA VAL A 122 2.44 17.75 12.04
C VAL A 122 2.33 17.23 13.47
N GLY A 123 1.40 16.30 13.72
CA GLY A 123 1.28 15.62 15.01
C GLY A 123 2.39 14.61 15.33
N GLU A 124 3.27 14.31 14.37
CA GLU A 124 4.51 13.52 14.52
C GLU A 124 5.76 14.42 14.58
N GLY A 125 5.59 15.74 14.69
CA GLY A 125 6.69 16.69 14.71
C GLY A 125 7.29 16.99 13.34
N LYS A 126 6.60 16.67 12.24
CA LYS A 126 7.02 16.99 10.87
C LYS A 126 6.31 18.20 10.31
N SER A 127 7.06 19.16 9.80
CA SER A 127 6.46 20.32 9.12
C SER A 127 5.90 19.91 7.75
N ILE A 128 4.85 20.61 7.29
CA ILE A 128 4.36 20.42 5.91
C ILE A 128 5.49 20.80 4.95
N GLY A 129 5.78 19.94 3.97
CA GLY A 129 6.92 20.11 3.07
C GLY A 129 8.19 19.35 3.51
N GLU A 130 8.20 18.75 4.70
CA GLU A 130 9.34 17.97 5.17
C GLU A 130 9.25 16.51 4.70
N TRP A 131 10.41 15.91 4.42
CA TRP A 131 10.50 14.49 4.09
C TRP A 131 10.28 13.59 5.32
N PHE A 132 9.57 12.48 5.12
CA PHE A 132 9.29 11.50 6.18
C PHE A 132 10.17 10.26 6.02
N GLY A 133 10.61 9.67 7.12
CA GLY A 133 11.16 8.31 7.12
C GLY A 133 10.06 7.23 7.13
N PRO A 134 10.42 5.96 6.89
CA PRO A 134 9.46 4.85 6.87
C PRO A 134 8.62 4.71 8.14
N ASN A 135 9.23 4.88 9.32
CA ASN A 135 8.47 4.84 10.60
C ASN A 135 7.45 5.99 10.69
N THR A 136 7.85 7.22 10.35
CA THR A 136 6.95 8.38 10.47
C THR A 136 5.72 8.24 9.59
N VAL A 137 5.88 7.81 8.33
CA VAL A 137 4.72 7.57 7.45
C VAL A 137 3.84 6.44 8.00
N ALA A 138 4.42 5.37 8.55
CA ALA A 138 3.66 4.27 9.16
C ALA A 138 2.79 4.74 10.34
N GLN A 139 3.34 5.57 11.23
CA GLN A 139 2.57 6.15 12.36
C GLN A 139 1.45 7.07 11.88
N VAL A 140 1.70 7.86 10.83
CA VAL A 140 0.66 8.70 10.20
C VAL A 140 -0.46 7.85 9.62
N LEU A 141 -0.14 6.78 8.88
CA LEU A 141 -1.14 5.87 8.32
C LEU A 141 -1.97 5.21 9.44
N LYS A 142 -1.32 4.81 10.54
CA LYS A 142 -2.00 4.27 11.73
C LYS A 142 -3.02 5.26 12.31
N LYS A 143 -2.65 6.53 12.45
CA LYS A 143 -3.56 7.58 12.95
C LYS A 143 -4.71 7.87 11.97
N LEU A 144 -4.43 7.92 10.67
CA LEU A 144 -5.45 8.16 9.65
C LEU A 144 -6.48 7.02 9.55
N ALA A 145 -6.05 5.77 9.74
CA ALA A 145 -6.94 4.62 9.71
C ALA A 145 -8.02 4.65 10.80
N LEU A 146 -7.81 5.40 11.89
CA LEU A 146 -8.84 5.60 12.93
C LEU A 146 -10.06 6.37 12.43
N PHE A 147 -9.91 7.18 11.37
CA PHE A 147 -10.99 7.96 10.77
C PHE A 147 -11.66 7.24 9.59
N ASP A 148 -11.22 6.01 9.28
CA ASP A 148 -11.73 5.22 8.17
C ASP A 148 -12.63 4.09 8.68
N GLU A 149 -13.88 4.44 8.97
CA GLU A 149 -14.89 3.49 9.43
C GLU A 149 -15.23 2.44 8.37
N TRP A 150 -15.14 2.80 7.08
CA TRP A 150 -15.46 1.89 5.99
C TRP A 150 -14.46 0.72 5.94
N ASN A 151 -13.17 1.05 5.94
CA ASN A 151 -12.15 0.02 5.92
C ASN A 151 -11.88 -0.57 7.30
N SER A 152 -12.17 0.11 8.42
CA SER A 152 -12.04 -0.47 9.76
C SER A 152 -10.76 -1.32 9.95
N LEU A 153 -9.63 -0.85 9.41
CA LEU A 153 -8.35 -1.57 9.45
C LEU A 153 -7.74 -1.48 10.84
N ALA A 154 -7.19 -2.57 11.33
CA ALA A 154 -6.23 -2.53 12.42
C ALA A 154 -4.85 -2.23 11.83
N VAL A 155 -4.23 -1.11 12.21
CA VAL A 155 -2.87 -0.78 11.76
C VAL A 155 -1.90 -0.93 12.92
N TYR A 156 -1.06 -1.97 12.87
CA TYR A 156 -0.03 -2.23 13.86
C TYR A 156 1.33 -1.79 13.30
N VAL A 157 2.04 -0.95 14.04
CA VAL A 157 3.41 -0.55 13.71
C VAL A 157 4.30 -1.08 14.84
N SER A 158 5.19 -2.01 14.52
CA SER A 158 6.10 -2.59 15.51
C SER A 158 7.14 -1.59 15.97
N MET A 159 7.60 -1.72 17.20
CA MET A 159 8.73 -0.97 17.75
C MET A 159 9.85 -1.95 18.12
N ASP A 160 11.09 -1.45 18.18
CA ASP A 160 12.26 -2.21 18.65
C ASP A 160 12.46 -3.57 17.97
N ASN A 161 12.15 -3.63 16.67
CA ASN A 161 12.22 -4.84 15.83
C ASN A 161 11.44 -6.04 16.39
N THR A 162 10.43 -5.80 17.24
CA THR A 162 9.67 -6.83 17.95
C THR A 162 8.19 -6.76 17.59
N VAL A 163 7.62 -7.89 17.18
CA VAL A 163 6.19 -8.03 16.92
C VAL A 163 5.55 -8.82 18.06
N VAL A 164 4.64 -8.20 18.80
CA VAL A 164 3.97 -8.82 19.95
C VAL A 164 2.64 -9.42 19.50
N ILE A 165 2.58 -10.75 19.44
CA ILE A 165 1.42 -11.52 18.96
C ILE A 165 0.16 -11.18 19.77
N GLU A 166 0.26 -11.15 21.10
CA GLU A 166 -0.88 -10.88 21.99
C GLU A 166 -1.49 -9.48 21.76
N ASP A 167 -0.65 -8.47 21.55
CA ASP A 167 -1.10 -7.11 21.25
C ASP A 167 -1.86 -7.04 19.93
N ILE A 168 -1.38 -7.75 18.91
CA ILE A 168 -2.05 -7.81 17.60
C ILE A 168 -3.39 -8.52 17.74
N LYS A 169 -3.45 -9.68 18.39
CA LYS A 169 -4.71 -10.41 18.60
C LYS A 169 -5.72 -9.55 19.36
N LYS A 170 -5.28 -8.84 20.40
CA LYS A 170 -6.14 -7.90 21.15
C LYS A 170 -6.61 -6.71 20.31
N MET A 171 -5.75 -6.16 19.45
CA MET A 171 -6.09 -5.02 18.59
C MET A 171 -7.09 -5.41 17.48
N CYS A 172 -6.95 -6.62 16.93
CA CYS A 172 -7.76 -7.08 15.81
C CYS A 172 -9.06 -7.75 16.28
N TRP A 173 -9.13 -8.25 17.51
CA TRP A 173 -10.33 -8.87 18.05
C TRP A 173 -11.52 -7.90 18.12
N CYS A 174 -12.62 -8.30 17.47
CA CYS A 174 -13.90 -7.62 17.55
C CYS A 174 -14.92 -8.55 18.24
N PRO A 175 -15.42 -8.20 19.45
CA PRO A 175 -16.45 -9.01 20.09
C PRO A 175 -17.72 -9.05 19.21
N PRO A 176 -18.43 -10.19 19.16
CA PRO A 176 -19.73 -10.25 18.51
C PRO A 176 -20.65 -9.24 19.21
N GLN A 177 -21.26 -8.33 18.45
CA GLN A 177 -22.30 -7.48 19.01
C GLN A 177 -23.47 -8.38 19.40
N GLY A 178 -23.66 -8.57 20.71
CA GLY A 178 -24.83 -9.25 21.24
C GLY A 178 -26.09 -8.55 20.73
N SER A 179 -27.06 -9.33 20.25
CA SER A 179 -28.39 -8.87 19.93
C SER A 179 -29.09 -8.38 21.20
N SER A 180 -28.81 -7.15 21.62
CA SER A 180 -29.59 -6.47 22.66
C SER A 180 -30.84 -5.88 22.02
N ALA A 181 -31.92 -6.67 22.06
CA ALA A 181 -33.27 -6.17 21.95
C ALA A 181 -33.56 -5.29 23.19
N ALA A 182 -33.81 -3.99 22.99
CA ALA A 182 -34.69 -3.18 23.83
C ALA A 182 -34.98 -1.82 23.16
N HIS A 183 -36.27 -1.55 22.97
CA HIS A 183 -36.91 -0.30 22.53
C HIS A 183 -36.43 0.93 23.34
N SER A 184 -36.40 2.14 22.75
CA SER A 184 -37.51 3.10 22.88
C SER A 184 -37.41 4.27 21.90
N SER A 185 -38.60 4.68 21.48
CA SER A 185 -38.96 5.66 20.45
C SER A 185 -38.69 7.12 20.82
N ALA A 186 -38.23 7.92 19.85
CA ALA A 186 -38.66 9.30 19.67
C ALA A 186 -38.36 9.77 18.23
N HIS A 187 -39.42 10.07 17.49
CA HIS A 187 -39.39 10.72 16.18
C HIS A 187 -38.74 12.11 16.26
N VAL A 188 -38.09 12.56 15.18
CA VAL A 188 -38.41 13.82 14.46
C VAL A 188 -37.44 14.05 13.26
N HIS A 189 -38.06 14.32 12.10
CA HIS A 189 -37.59 14.82 10.79
C HIS A 189 -36.52 14.06 9.96
N ARG A 190 -37.06 13.27 9.00
CA ARG A 190 -36.37 12.79 7.79
C ARG A 190 -36.32 13.89 6.73
N SER A 191 -35.11 14.27 6.31
CA SER A 191 -34.84 14.85 5.00
C SER A 191 -34.22 13.77 4.11
N ALA A 192 -34.78 13.59 2.92
CA ALA A 192 -34.46 12.53 1.98
C ALA A 192 -33.31 12.95 1.05
N LEU A 193 -32.13 12.39 1.30
CA LEU A 193 -31.17 12.00 0.25
C LEU A 193 -30.52 10.70 0.72
N GLY A 194 -30.88 9.61 0.04
CA GLY A 194 -30.61 8.23 0.45
C GLY A 194 -29.12 7.90 0.48
N ARG A 195 -28.53 7.93 1.67
CA ARG A 195 -27.28 7.24 1.98
C ARG A 195 -27.62 5.79 2.32
N ASN A 196 -27.24 4.88 1.44
CA ASN A 196 -27.41 3.44 1.60
C ASN A 196 -26.60 2.98 2.85
N LYS A 197 -27.28 2.77 3.99
CA LYS A 197 -26.68 2.38 5.28
C LYS A 197 -26.23 0.91 5.35
N ASN A 198 -26.07 0.24 4.21
CA ASN A 198 -25.82 -1.21 4.13
C ASN A 198 -24.39 -1.58 3.69
N ALA A 199 -23.41 -0.66 3.72
CA ALA A 199 -22.04 -0.94 3.28
C ALA A 199 -20.99 -1.05 4.42
N ALA A 200 -21.36 -0.77 5.67
CA ALA A 200 -20.51 -1.07 6.82
C ALA A 200 -20.73 -2.53 7.22
N GLY A 201 -20.11 -3.46 6.49
CA GLY A 201 -20.01 -4.85 6.93
C GLY A 201 -19.21 -4.88 8.23
N PHE A 202 -19.90 -4.87 9.37
CA PHE A 202 -19.26 -5.03 10.67
C PHE A 202 -18.52 -6.37 10.68
N CYS A 203 -17.19 -6.34 10.74
CA CYS A 203 -16.37 -7.54 10.88
C CYS A 203 -16.61 -8.13 12.27
N THR A 204 -17.32 -9.25 12.34
CA THR A 204 -17.37 -10.08 13.54
C THR A 204 -16.10 -10.92 13.62
N GLY A 205 -15.43 -10.96 14.78
CA GLY A 205 -14.25 -11.80 15.02
C GLY A 205 -12.90 -11.12 14.82
N TRP A 206 -12.58 -10.61 13.62
CA TRP A 206 -11.25 -10.07 13.30
C TRP A 206 -11.31 -8.83 12.40
N LYS A 207 -10.62 -7.74 12.80
CA LYS A 207 -10.35 -6.58 11.94
C LYS A 207 -9.16 -6.88 11.04
N PRO A 208 -9.29 -6.73 9.70
CA PRO A 208 -8.15 -6.92 8.80
C PRO A 208 -6.96 -6.04 9.21
N LEU A 209 -5.80 -6.69 9.29
CA LEU A 209 -4.57 -6.15 9.86
C LEU A 209 -3.65 -5.67 8.74
N LEU A 210 -3.23 -4.41 8.85
CA LEU A 210 -2.04 -3.86 8.22
C LEU A 210 -0.91 -3.84 9.24
N LEU A 211 0.05 -4.76 9.11
CA LEU A 211 1.23 -4.87 9.94
C LEU A 211 2.40 -4.18 9.24
N ILE A 212 2.99 -3.17 9.87
CA ILE A 212 4.16 -2.45 9.37
C ILE A 212 5.32 -2.62 10.36
N ILE A 213 6.48 -3.02 9.85
CA ILE A 213 7.68 -3.29 10.65
C ILE A 213 8.81 -2.36 10.18
N PRO A 214 8.96 -1.17 10.79
CA PRO A 214 10.11 -0.30 10.55
C PRO A 214 11.40 -0.98 11.06
N LEU A 215 12.44 -0.98 10.23
CA LEU A 215 13.72 -1.64 10.51
C LEU A 215 14.89 -0.74 10.10
N ARG A 216 16.02 -0.95 10.79
CA ARG A 216 17.34 -0.42 10.38
C ARG A 216 18.30 -1.59 10.16
N LEU A 217 18.51 -1.95 8.88
CA LEU A 217 19.26 -3.16 8.48
C LEU A 217 20.78 -2.94 8.34
N GLY A 218 21.29 -1.83 8.87
CA GLY A 218 22.71 -1.48 8.81
C GLY A 218 22.97 0.00 9.10
N ILE A 219 24.25 0.41 9.05
CA ILE A 219 24.64 1.79 9.35
C ILE A 219 24.52 2.66 8.10
N ASN A 220 25.25 2.35 7.03
CA ASN A 220 25.24 3.11 5.77
C ASN A 220 24.64 2.32 4.61
N HIS A 221 24.79 1.00 4.66
CA HIS A 221 24.30 0.04 3.68
C HIS A 221 23.63 -1.11 4.43
N ILE A 222 22.75 -1.84 3.75
CA ILE A 222 22.22 -3.10 4.27
C ILE A 222 23.38 -4.07 4.57
N ASN A 223 23.34 -4.71 5.73
CA ASN A 223 24.27 -5.79 6.06
C ASN A 223 23.87 -7.04 5.23
N PRO A 224 24.79 -7.65 4.46
CA PRO A 224 24.48 -8.82 3.63
C PRO A 224 23.80 -9.98 4.35
N VAL A 225 24.02 -10.14 5.66
CA VAL A 225 23.36 -11.19 6.47
C VAL A 225 21.84 -11.10 6.46
N TYR A 226 21.27 -9.93 6.18
CA TYR A 226 19.82 -9.72 6.14
C TYR A 226 19.21 -9.92 4.76
N ILE A 227 20.01 -10.07 3.69
CA ILE A 227 19.50 -10.07 2.31
C ILE A 227 18.54 -11.24 2.07
N ASP A 228 18.91 -12.44 2.50
CA ASP A 228 18.08 -13.62 2.27
C ASP A 228 16.77 -13.53 3.06
N ALA A 229 16.85 -13.17 4.35
CA ALA A 229 15.66 -12.92 5.18
C ALA A 229 14.75 -11.82 4.58
N PHE A 230 15.34 -10.74 4.05
CA PHE A 230 14.60 -9.66 3.41
C PHE A 230 13.88 -10.14 2.13
N LYS A 231 14.52 -11.00 1.32
CA LYS A 231 13.87 -11.65 0.16
C LYS A 231 12.72 -12.55 0.57
N GLU A 232 12.87 -13.34 1.64
CA GLU A 232 11.80 -14.21 2.15
C GLU A 232 10.53 -13.43 2.50
N CYS A 233 10.65 -12.18 3.00
CA CYS A 233 9.51 -11.31 3.25
C CYS A 233 8.67 -11.00 1.98
N PHE A 234 9.28 -10.96 0.79
CA PHE A 234 8.55 -10.77 -0.48
C PHE A 234 7.85 -12.04 -0.98
N LYS A 235 8.23 -13.21 -0.46
CA LYS A 235 7.65 -14.50 -0.86
C LYS A 235 6.39 -14.86 -0.07
N MET A 236 6.18 -14.25 1.10
CA MET A 236 5.02 -14.51 1.95
C MET A 236 3.71 -14.08 1.25
N PRO A 237 2.61 -14.86 1.30
CA PRO A 237 1.33 -14.47 0.72
C PRO A 237 0.77 -13.14 1.25
N GLN A 238 1.10 -12.82 2.50
CA GLN A 238 0.71 -11.59 3.19
C GLN A 238 1.54 -10.37 2.77
N SER A 239 2.59 -10.55 1.96
CA SER A 239 3.54 -9.48 1.64
C SER A 239 2.88 -8.28 0.98
N LEU A 240 3.09 -7.11 1.58
CA LEU A 240 2.85 -5.80 0.96
C LEU A 240 4.18 -5.15 0.56
N GLY A 241 5.28 -5.91 0.46
CA GLY A 241 6.58 -5.37 0.09
C GLY A 241 7.20 -4.49 1.17
N ALA A 242 7.95 -3.48 0.74
CA ALA A 242 8.70 -2.61 1.65
C ALA A 242 8.71 -1.13 1.21
N LEU A 243 8.69 -0.23 2.19
CA LEU A 243 9.01 1.18 2.02
C LEU A 243 10.49 1.39 2.31
N GLY A 244 11.17 2.23 1.55
CA GLY A 244 12.56 2.58 1.87
C GLY A 244 13.13 3.63 0.94
N GLY A 245 14.42 3.92 1.14
CA GLY A 245 15.16 4.89 0.33
C GLY A 245 15.69 6.06 1.15
N LYS A 246 16.55 6.83 0.50
CA LYS A 246 17.22 7.99 1.10
C LYS A 246 16.25 9.17 1.21
N PRO A 247 16.58 10.21 2.00
CA PRO A 247 15.86 11.48 1.95
C PRO A 247 15.63 11.93 0.51
N ASN A 248 14.37 12.27 0.22
CA ASN A 248 13.88 12.73 -1.09
C ASN A 248 14.02 11.71 -2.25
N ASN A 249 14.42 10.46 -1.97
CA ASN A 249 14.59 9.36 -2.91
C ASN A 249 13.96 8.08 -2.34
N ALA A 250 12.65 8.11 -2.12
CA ALA A 250 11.89 7.00 -1.54
C ALA A 250 11.20 6.16 -2.62
N TYR A 251 11.17 4.84 -2.42
CA TYR A 251 10.59 3.88 -3.34
C TYR A 251 9.67 2.91 -2.61
N TYR A 252 8.71 2.36 -3.35
CA TYR A 252 7.88 1.24 -2.89
C TYR A 252 8.36 -0.05 -3.55
N PHE A 253 9.09 -0.86 -2.80
CA PHE A 253 9.61 -2.14 -3.25
C PHE A 253 8.50 -3.19 -3.21
N ILE A 254 8.24 -3.81 -4.35
CA ILE A 254 7.14 -4.77 -4.52
C ILE A 254 7.63 -6.20 -4.74
N GLY A 255 8.93 -6.40 -4.95
CA GLY A 255 9.46 -7.69 -5.32
C GLY A 255 10.95 -7.70 -5.58
N PHE A 256 11.43 -8.82 -6.14
CA PHE A 256 12.82 -8.97 -6.53
C PHE A 256 12.99 -9.98 -7.68
N LEU A 257 14.13 -9.86 -8.36
CA LEU A 257 14.69 -10.82 -9.31
C LEU A 257 16.18 -10.96 -9.02
N GLY A 258 16.64 -12.16 -8.70
CA GLY A 258 18.03 -12.38 -8.29
C GLY A 258 18.45 -11.51 -7.12
N ASN A 259 19.40 -10.59 -7.35
CA ASN A 259 19.89 -9.61 -6.38
C ASN A 259 19.40 -8.18 -6.64
N GLU A 260 18.35 -8.02 -7.44
CA GLU A 260 17.73 -6.74 -7.74
C GLU A 260 16.32 -6.67 -7.14
N LEU A 261 16.00 -5.56 -6.48
CA LEU A 261 14.65 -5.23 -6.06
C LEU A 261 13.89 -4.61 -7.21
N ILE A 262 12.61 -4.95 -7.31
CA ILE A 262 11.65 -4.33 -8.23
C ILE A 262 10.80 -3.35 -7.43
N TYR A 263 10.63 -2.13 -7.94
CA TYR A 263 9.94 -1.07 -7.20
C TYR A 263 9.10 -0.15 -8.10
N LEU A 264 8.15 0.53 -7.45
CA LEU A 264 7.40 1.64 -8.02
C LEU A 264 8.00 2.98 -7.57
N ASP A 265 8.24 3.86 -8.53
CA ASP A 265 8.94 5.12 -8.35
C ASP A 265 7.95 6.31 -8.34
N PRO A 266 7.84 7.08 -7.24
CA PRO A 266 6.93 8.23 -7.18
C PRO A 266 7.47 9.51 -7.83
N HIS A 267 8.72 9.56 -8.30
CA HIS A 267 9.43 10.80 -8.67
C HIS A 267 9.07 11.38 -10.05
N THR A 268 7.85 11.15 -10.52
CA THR A 268 7.29 11.82 -11.71
C THR A 268 6.21 12.80 -11.29
N THR A 269 6.27 14.05 -11.75
CA THR A 269 5.23 15.04 -11.39
C THR A 269 4.10 15.06 -12.40
N GLN A 270 2.93 14.56 -12.01
CA GLN A 270 1.71 14.56 -12.80
C GLN A 270 0.73 15.66 -12.33
N SER A 271 -0.22 16.07 -13.17
CA SER A 271 -1.27 17.00 -12.73
C SER A 271 -2.22 16.31 -11.74
N PHE A 272 -2.77 17.05 -10.78
CA PHE A 272 -3.88 16.58 -9.95
C PHE A 272 -5.07 16.18 -10.85
N VAL A 273 -5.73 15.08 -10.50
CA VAL A 273 -6.92 14.58 -11.19
C VAL A 273 -8.09 14.78 -10.23
N ASP A 274 -9.08 15.55 -10.67
CA ASP A 274 -10.32 15.79 -9.90
C ASP A 274 -11.38 14.75 -10.26
N SER A 275 -12.41 14.64 -9.45
CA SER A 275 -13.55 13.79 -9.76
C SER A 275 -14.39 14.37 -10.88
N GLU A 276 -14.76 13.52 -11.83
CA GLU A 276 -15.74 13.84 -12.86
C GLU A 276 -17.15 13.99 -12.24
N GLU A 277 -18.06 14.67 -12.93
CA GLU A 277 -19.43 14.95 -12.44
C GLU A 277 -20.23 13.67 -12.09
N ASN A 278 -19.88 12.54 -12.71
CA ASN A 278 -20.48 11.23 -12.46
C ASN A 278 -19.85 10.48 -11.26
N GLY A 279 -18.91 11.10 -10.54
CA GLY A 279 -18.18 10.50 -9.42
C GLY A 279 -17.10 9.49 -9.81
N THR A 280 -16.84 9.31 -11.12
CA THR A 280 -15.68 8.57 -11.61
C THR A 280 -14.46 9.50 -11.70
N VAL A 281 -13.28 8.93 -11.83
CA VAL A 281 -12.04 9.68 -11.95
C VAL A 281 -11.25 9.02 -13.10
N ASP A 282 -10.39 9.75 -13.81
CA ASP A 282 -9.47 9.16 -14.80
C ASP A 282 -8.28 8.44 -14.12
N ASP A 283 -8.21 7.12 -14.31
CA ASP A 283 -7.31 6.21 -13.59
C ASP A 283 -5.96 6.00 -14.29
N GLN A 284 -5.82 6.43 -15.54
CA GLN A 284 -4.64 6.15 -16.37
C GLN A 284 -3.33 6.57 -15.72
N SER A 285 -3.34 7.71 -15.03
CA SER A 285 -2.17 8.26 -14.34
C SER A 285 -1.80 7.51 -13.04
N PHE A 286 -2.62 6.57 -12.59
CA PHE A 286 -2.44 5.80 -11.36
C PHE A 286 -2.02 4.35 -11.60
N HIS A 287 -1.68 4.01 -12.84
CA HIS A 287 -1.11 2.73 -13.22
C HIS A 287 0.25 2.97 -13.87
N CYS A 288 1.29 2.30 -13.38
CA CYS A 288 2.61 2.43 -14.00
C CYS A 288 2.58 1.72 -15.36
N GLN A 289 2.72 2.50 -16.43
CA GLN A 289 2.79 1.99 -17.80
C GLN A 289 4.21 1.96 -18.34
N GLN A 290 5.22 2.02 -17.45
CA GLN A 290 6.63 1.95 -17.81
C GLN A 290 7.21 0.58 -17.41
N ALA A 291 8.39 0.27 -17.94
CA ALA A 291 9.14 -0.90 -17.51
C ALA A 291 9.37 -0.87 -15.97
N PRO A 292 9.25 -2.03 -15.28
CA PRO A 292 9.49 -2.09 -13.86
C PRO A 292 10.91 -1.65 -13.49
N HIS A 293 11.03 -0.65 -12.63
CA HIS A 293 12.34 -0.21 -12.17
C HIS A 293 13.00 -1.26 -11.29
N ARG A 294 14.32 -1.39 -11.45
CA ARG A 294 15.16 -2.33 -10.69
C ARG A 294 16.38 -1.66 -10.10
N MET A 295 16.79 -2.13 -8.93
CA MET A 295 18.05 -1.72 -8.32
C MET A 295 18.67 -2.87 -7.52
N LYS A 296 20.00 -2.93 -7.46
CA LYS A 296 20.70 -3.92 -6.62
C LYS A 296 20.30 -3.75 -5.15
N ILE A 297 20.02 -4.85 -4.46
CA ILE A 297 19.65 -4.86 -3.04
C ILE A 297 20.72 -4.15 -2.19
N MET A 298 22.00 -4.30 -2.55
CA MET A 298 23.12 -3.62 -1.86
C MET A 298 23.06 -2.09 -1.90
N ASN A 299 22.31 -1.51 -2.84
CA ASN A 299 22.15 -0.06 -2.96
C ASN A 299 20.97 0.48 -2.14
N LEU A 300 20.18 -0.41 -1.52
CA LEU A 300 19.06 -0.05 -0.66
C LEU A 300 19.55 0.70 0.58
N ASP A 301 18.87 1.81 0.93
CA ASP A 301 19.10 2.48 2.21
C ASP A 301 18.70 1.55 3.36
N PRO A 302 19.52 1.41 4.42
CA PRO A 302 19.21 0.48 5.50
C PRO A 302 17.97 0.86 6.32
N SER A 303 17.41 2.07 6.20
CA SER A 303 16.12 2.43 6.80
C SER A 303 14.95 1.98 5.92
N VAL A 304 14.21 0.97 6.37
CA VAL A 304 13.05 0.42 5.63
C VAL A 304 11.85 0.23 6.54
N ALA A 305 10.68 -0.04 5.96
CA ALA A 305 9.55 -0.61 6.67
C ALA A 305 8.91 -1.72 5.83
N LEU A 306 8.89 -2.95 6.35
CA LEU A 306 8.20 -4.08 5.75
C LEU A 306 6.69 -3.95 6.00
N GLY A 307 5.87 -4.31 5.02
CA GLY A 307 4.41 -4.35 5.16
C GLY A 307 3.86 -5.75 4.97
N PHE A 308 2.88 -6.13 5.80
CA PHE A 308 2.12 -7.36 5.66
C PHE A 308 0.62 -7.11 5.87
N PHE A 309 -0.22 -7.83 5.13
CA PHE A 309 -1.67 -7.78 5.25
C PHE A 309 -2.24 -9.14 5.63
N CYS A 310 -2.96 -9.18 6.76
CA CYS A 310 -3.65 -10.37 7.24
C CYS A 310 -5.14 -10.06 7.32
N LYS A 311 -5.92 -10.60 6.38
CA LYS A 311 -7.35 -10.30 6.27
C LYS A 311 -8.12 -10.95 7.42
N GLU A 312 -7.74 -12.16 7.78
CA GLU A 312 -8.32 -12.97 8.83
C GLU A 312 -7.27 -13.38 9.88
N GLU A 313 -7.71 -13.90 11.03
CA GLU A 313 -6.79 -14.38 12.07
C GLU A 313 -5.90 -15.52 11.57
N CYS A 314 -6.44 -16.43 10.74
CA CYS A 314 -5.69 -17.53 10.16
C CYS A 314 -4.55 -17.06 9.23
N ASP A 315 -4.72 -15.92 8.54
CA ASP A 315 -3.66 -15.31 7.73
C ASP A 315 -2.50 -14.84 8.63
N PHE A 316 -2.82 -14.30 9.80
CA PHE A 316 -1.85 -13.83 10.78
C PHE A 316 -1.12 -14.99 11.46
N ASP A 317 -1.83 -16.07 11.82
CA ASP A 317 -1.21 -17.28 12.36
C ASP A 317 -0.31 -17.96 11.32
N ASN A 318 -0.70 -17.95 10.04
CA ASN A 318 0.14 -18.42 8.94
C ASN A 318 1.40 -17.55 8.77
N TRP A 319 1.25 -16.23 8.81
CA TRP A 319 2.38 -15.30 8.77
C TRP A 319 3.37 -15.56 9.93
N CYS A 320 2.87 -15.75 11.15
CA CYS A 320 3.70 -16.09 12.31
C CYS A 320 4.50 -17.38 12.08
N SER A 321 3.85 -18.41 11.52
CA SER A 321 4.48 -19.70 11.20
C SER A 321 5.57 -19.56 10.13
N LEU A 322 5.34 -18.71 9.12
CA LEU A 322 6.34 -18.42 8.09
C LEU A 322 7.55 -17.68 8.66
N VAL A 323 7.33 -16.64 9.47
CA VAL A 323 8.40 -15.89 10.14
C VAL A 323 9.28 -16.80 10.99
N GLN A 324 8.67 -17.68 11.80
CA GLN A 324 9.40 -18.67 12.61
C GLN A 324 10.23 -19.67 11.80
N LYS A 325 9.89 -19.90 10.54
CA LYS A 325 10.56 -20.88 9.68
C LYS A 325 11.69 -20.26 8.86
N VAL A 326 11.54 -19.01 8.43
CA VAL A 326 12.41 -18.40 7.41
C VAL A 326 13.20 -17.18 7.89
N ILE A 327 12.84 -16.60 9.03
CA ILE A 327 13.47 -15.37 9.56
C ILE A 327 14.17 -15.60 10.90
N ILE A 328 13.59 -16.43 11.78
CA ILE A 328 14.12 -16.80 13.11
C ILE A 328 14.82 -18.15 13.01
#